data_AF-A0A1M6PCR1-F1
#
_entry.id   AF-A0A1M6PCR1-F1
#
_cell.length_a   1.000
_cell.length_b   1.000
_cell.length_c   1.000
_cell.angle_alpha   90.00
_cell.angle_beta   90.00
_cell.angle_gamma   90.00
#
_symmetry.space_group_name_H-M   'P 1'
#
loop_
_entity.id
_entity.type
_entity.pdbx_description
1 polymer ?
#
loop_
_entity_poly.entity_id
_entity_poly.type
_entity_poly.pdbx_seq_one_letter_code
_entity_poly.pdbx_strand_id
1 'polypeptide(L)'
;MDRQLWEWKLGIDRIWSAAAPDYHEAACLAAEIAHSSQEVMLRQAASQALPILRSASDETAEQATKDAARRRLGVVREVLHSLTTQPFGKRGVAPKLPTPEERYRHLLGLPLGRRLSGVEIHQAYKRVAKRAHPDAGGSAREFLELSAARDALMKER
;
A
#
# COMPACT_ATOMS: atom_id res chain seq x y z
N MET A 1 6.70 -0.98 12.98
CA MET A 1 6.66 0.02 11.90
C MET A 1 7.61 1.14 12.29
N ASP A 2 8.58 1.38 11.43
CA ASP A 2 9.93 1.82 11.78
C ASP A 2 10.01 3.32 12.11
N ARG A 3 10.05 3.62 13.42
CA ARG A 3 10.32 4.97 13.94
C ARG A 3 11.56 5.59 13.30
N GLN A 4 12.58 4.77 13.06
CA GLN A 4 13.83 5.17 12.44
C GLN A 4 13.66 5.62 10.97
N LEU A 5 12.80 4.96 10.18
CA LEU A 5 12.49 5.41 8.81
C LEU A 5 11.83 6.79 8.79
N TRP A 6 10.96 7.06 9.77
CA TRP A 6 10.32 8.38 9.92
C TRP A 6 11.29 9.47 10.36
N GLU A 7 12.22 9.16 11.28
CA GLU A 7 13.27 10.08 11.71
C GLU A 7 14.21 10.43 10.55
N TRP A 8 14.67 9.45 9.79
CA TRP A 8 15.49 9.68 8.58
C TRP A 8 14.74 10.46 7.51
N LYS A 9 13.46 10.16 7.28
CA LYS A 9 12.63 10.91 6.36
C LYS A 9 12.52 12.38 6.75
N LEU A 10 12.26 12.66 8.02
CA LEU A 10 12.14 14.04 8.51
C LEU A 10 13.47 14.79 8.34
N GLY A 11 14.60 14.15 8.66
CA GLY A 11 15.93 14.72 8.48
C GLY A 11 16.24 15.06 7.01
N ILE A 12 16.00 14.11 6.10
CA ILE A 12 16.22 14.33 4.67
C ILE A 12 15.24 15.35 4.07
N ASP A 13 13.97 15.34 4.47
CA ASP A 13 12.97 16.33 4.05
C ASP A 13 13.35 17.76 4.50
N ARG A 14 13.92 17.91 5.70
CA ARG A 14 14.41 19.19 6.23
C ARG A 14 15.57 19.73 5.39
N ILE A 15 16.58 18.90 5.15
CA ILE A 15 17.76 19.29 4.35
C ILE A 15 17.36 19.63 2.92
N TRP A 16 16.45 18.84 2.32
CA TRP A 16 15.96 19.06 0.97
C TRP A 16 15.24 20.40 0.80
N SER A 17 14.45 20.78 1.81
CA SER A 17 13.61 21.99 1.78
C SER A 17 14.38 23.26 2.10
N ALA A 18 15.60 23.15 2.63
CA ALA A 18 16.46 24.30 2.90
C ALA A 18 16.91 24.99 1.60
N ALA A 19 16.95 26.33 1.62
CA ALA A 19 17.43 27.15 0.51
C ALA A 19 18.92 26.88 0.21
N ALA A 20 19.71 26.60 1.25
CA ALA A 20 21.07 26.09 1.16
C ALA A 20 21.12 24.74 1.90
N PRO A 21 21.07 23.60 1.19
CA PRO A 21 21.15 22.28 1.82
C PRO A 21 22.49 22.05 2.52
N ASP A 22 22.45 21.57 3.75
CA ASP A 22 23.64 21.11 4.47
C ASP A 22 24.03 19.71 3.96
N TYR A 23 25.00 19.67 3.03
CA TYR A 23 25.47 18.41 2.45
C TYR A 23 26.33 17.58 3.41
N HIS A 24 26.91 18.21 4.44
CA HIS A 24 27.63 17.47 5.49
C HIS A 24 26.63 16.66 6.31
N GLU A 25 25.56 17.30 6.76
CA GLU A 25 24.47 16.62 7.47
C GLU A 25 23.80 15.56 6.59
N ALA A 26 23.62 15.83 5.30
CA ALA A 26 23.10 14.86 4.34
C ALA A 26 23.99 13.61 4.21
N ALA A 27 25.31 13.80 4.20
CA ALA A 27 26.28 12.71 4.15
C ALA A 27 26.26 11.86 5.43
N CYS A 28 26.11 12.49 6.61
CA CYS A 28 25.96 11.79 7.88
C CYS A 28 24.69 10.91 7.89
N LEU A 29 23.53 11.48 7.52
CA LEU A 29 22.29 10.72 7.44
C LEU A 29 22.36 9.58 6.42
N ALA A 30 22.94 9.81 5.23
CA ALA A 30 23.15 8.77 4.24
C ALA A 30 24.07 7.64 4.76
N ALA A 31 25.08 7.96 5.57
CA ALA A 31 25.97 6.96 6.15
C ALA A 31 25.24 6.09 7.18
N GLU A 32 24.42 6.71 8.02
CA GLU A 32 23.61 6.01 9.01
C GLU A 32 22.60 5.07 8.34
N ILE A 33 21.91 5.55 7.30
CA ILE A 33 20.98 4.76 6.50
C ILE A 33 21.71 3.58 5.83
N ALA A 34 22.87 3.84 5.21
CA ALA A 34 23.66 2.81 4.55
C ALA A 34 24.14 1.71 5.52
N HIS A 35 24.38 2.06 6.78
CA HIS A 35 24.82 1.12 7.81
C HIS A 35 23.65 0.35 8.44
N SER A 36 22.56 1.04 8.76
CA SER A 36 21.53 0.53 9.68
C SER A 36 20.23 0.11 8.99
N SER A 37 20.00 0.51 7.74
CA SER A 37 18.77 0.17 7.01
C SER A 37 18.68 -1.33 6.72
N GLN A 38 17.56 -1.93 7.13
CA GLN A 38 17.18 -3.29 6.75
C GLN A 38 16.69 -3.37 5.29
N GLU A 39 16.20 -2.24 4.75
CA GLU A 39 15.73 -2.13 3.38
C GLU A 39 16.89 -2.04 2.38
N VAL A 40 17.00 -3.03 1.50
CA VAL A 40 18.12 -3.16 0.54
C VAL A 40 18.19 -1.99 -0.42
N MET A 41 17.04 -1.58 -0.98
CA MET A 41 16.97 -0.47 -1.93
C MET A 41 17.39 0.86 -1.28
N LEU A 42 16.91 1.12 -0.06
CA LEU A 42 17.26 2.32 0.70
C LEU A 42 18.75 2.34 1.05
N ARG A 43 19.28 1.21 1.53
CA ARG A 43 20.70 1.05 1.83
C ARG A 43 21.57 1.31 0.60
N GLN A 44 21.22 0.75 -0.54
CA GLN A 44 21.96 0.92 -1.79
C GLN A 44 21.90 2.35 -2.30
N ALA A 45 20.73 2.98 -2.28
CA ALA A 45 20.57 4.38 -2.67
C ALA A 45 21.44 5.32 -1.82
N ALA A 46 21.43 5.10 -0.50
CA ALA A 46 22.24 5.88 0.44
C ALA A 46 23.74 5.66 0.21
N SER A 47 24.20 4.41 0.09
CA SER A 47 25.60 4.09 -0.21
C SER A 47 26.11 4.72 -1.50
N GLN A 48 25.26 4.79 -2.54
CA GLN A 48 25.62 5.42 -3.81
C GLN A 48 25.62 6.95 -3.77
N ALA A 49 24.83 7.56 -2.87
CA ALA A 49 24.80 9.00 -2.68
C ALA A 49 25.98 9.51 -1.85
N LEU A 50 26.53 8.68 -0.95
CA LEU A 50 27.58 9.07 -0.01
C LEU A 50 28.79 9.80 -0.63
N PRO A 51 29.43 9.31 -1.71
CA PRO A 51 30.62 9.98 -2.24
C PRO A 51 30.33 11.39 -2.71
N ILE A 52 29.23 11.61 -3.44
CA ILE A 52 28.89 12.93 -3.99
C ILE A 52 28.43 13.90 -2.89
N LEU A 53 27.76 13.39 -1.84
CA LEU A 53 27.35 14.22 -0.71
C LEU A 53 28.57 14.73 0.06
N ARG A 54 29.58 13.87 0.28
CA ARG A 54 30.86 14.27 0.88
C ARG A 54 31.64 15.25 0.00
N SER A 55 31.62 15.06 -1.32
CA SER A 55 32.25 16.02 -2.23
C SER A 55 31.54 17.38 -2.24
N ALA A 56 30.22 17.41 -2.06
CA ALA A 56 29.44 18.65 -2.00
C ALA A 56 29.48 19.36 -0.64
N SER A 57 29.94 18.70 0.42
CA SER A 57 30.14 19.33 1.74
C SER A 57 31.41 20.18 1.84
N ASP A 58 32.30 20.09 0.86
CA ASP A 58 33.49 20.95 0.80
C ASP A 58 33.09 22.40 0.47
N GLU A 59 33.70 23.37 1.15
CA GLU A 59 33.44 24.81 0.93
C GLU A 59 33.75 25.24 -0.52
N THR A 60 34.72 24.57 -1.16
CA THR A 60 35.17 24.82 -2.53
C THR A 60 34.39 24.05 -3.58
N ALA A 61 33.38 23.27 -3.18
CA ALA A 61 32.63 22.42 -4.10
C ALA A 61 31.95 23.24 -5.21
N GLU A 62 32.23 22.83 -6.45
CA GLU A 62 31.61 23.41 -7.65
C GLU A 62 30.09 23.28 -7.61
N GLN A 63 29.40 24.23 -8.26
CA GLN A 63 27.94 24.20 -8.36
C GLN A 63 27.44 22.91 -9.04
N ALA A 64 28.17 22.39 -10.03
CA ALA A 64 27.85 21.12 -10.67
C ALA A 64 27.86 19.93 -9.70
N THR A 65 28.81 19.91 -8.76
CA THR A 65 28.90 18.89 -7.69
C THR A 65 27.72 19.02 -6.73
N LYS A 66 27.35 20.25 -6.34
CA LYS A 66 26.18 20.52 -5.49
C LYS A 66 24.88 20.10 -6.18
N ASP A 67 24.72 20.35 -7.48
CA ASP A 67 23.55 19.91 -8.24
C ASP A 67 23.48 18.38 -8.34
N ALA A 68 24.62 17.71 -8.56
CA ALA A 68 24.69 16.25 -8.59
C ALA A 68 24.37 15.64 -7.21
N ALA A 69 24.87 16.24 -6.13
CA ALA A 69 24.56 15.86 -4.75
C ALA A 69 23.07 16.02 -4.46
N ARG A 70 22.47 17.15 -4.88
CA ARG A 70 21.02 17.35 -4.77
C ARG A 70 20.26 16.26 -5.52
N ARG A 71 20.61 15.93 -6.77
CA ARG A 71 19.94 14.83 -7.50
C ARG A 71 20.03 13.50 -6.75
N ARG A 72 21.20 13.14 -6.21
CA ARG A 72 21.39 11.90 -5.46
C ARG A 72 20.63 11.87 -4.13
N LEU A 73 20.58 12.99 -3.42
CA LEU A 73 19.74 13.13 -2.22
C LEU A 73 18.25 12.95 -2.54
N GLY A 74 17.82 13.45 -3.70
CA GLY A 74 16.45 13.28 -4.20
C GLY A 74 16.07 11.81 -4.38
N VAL A 75 16.99 10.97 -4.88
CA VAL A 75 16.76 9.52 -5.02
C VAL A 75 16.60 8.85 -3.66
N VAL A 76 17.47 9.15 -2.69
CA VAL A 76 17.35 8.61 -1.32
C VAL A 76 16.03 9.03 -0.69
N ARG A 77 15.65 10.30 -0.88
CA ARG A 77 14.37 10.85 -0.43
C ARG A 77 13.19 10.11 -1.06
N GLU A 78 13.20 9.86 -2.36
CA GLU A 78 12.13 9.15 -3.06
C GLU A 78 11.94 7.73 -2.51
N VAL A 79 13.04 7.00 -2.28
CA VAL A 79 12.99 5.66 -1.67
C VAL A 79 12.47 5.72 -0.22
N LEU A 80 12.87 6.71 0.57
CA LEU A 80 12.30 6.90 1.92
C LEU A 80 10.81 7.24 1.87
N HIS A 81 10.40 8.09 0.94
CA HIS A 81 8.99 8.41 0.75
C HIS A 81 8.23 7.15 0.37
N SER A 82 8.68 6.34 -0.60
CA SER A 82 7.95 5.12 -0.98
C SER A 82 7.81 4.10 0.16
N LEU A 83 8.79 4.02 1.06
CA LEU A 83 8.75 3.13 2.24
C LEU A 83 7.86 3.66 3.37
N THR A 84 7.74 4.98 3.52
CA THR A 84 6.96 5.62 4.61
C THR A 84 5.56 6.03 4.17
N THR A 85 5.35 6.32 2.89
CA THR A 85 4.05 6.48 2.28
C THR A 85 3.46 5.10 2.13
N GLN A 86 2.69 4.69 3.13
CA GLN A 86 1.77 3.58 2.96
C GLN A 86 0.91 3.89 1.72
N PRO A 87 0.86 3.01 0.70
CA PRO A 87 0.00 3.27 -0.45
C PRO A 87 -1.41 3.44 0.07
N PHE A 88 -2.00 4.62 -0.12
CA PHE A 88 -3.36 4.98 0.29
C PHE A 88 -4.48 4.14 -0.39
N GLY A 89 -4.12 3.00 -1.01
CA GLY A 89 -5.02 1.97 -1.54
C GLY A 89 -4.84 0.58 -0.90
N LYS A 90 -3.91 0.40 0.04
CA LYS A 90 -3.77 -0.84 0.82
C LYS A 90 -3.83 -0.51 2.31
N ARG A 91 -5.05 -0.23 2.79
CA ARG A 91 -5.36 -0.51 4.20
C ARG A 91 -4.95 -1.95 4.45
N GLY A 92 -4.10 -2.17 5.44
CA GLY A 92 -3.62 -3.47 5.89
C GLY A 92 -4.75 -4.33 6.45
N VAL A 93 -5.67 -4.74 5.59
CA VAL A 93 -6.38 -5.99 5.73
C VAL A 93 -5.59 -6.91 4.81
N ALA A 94 -4.77 -7.81 5.37
CA ALA A 94 -4.47 -9.07 4.68
C ALA A 94 -5.77 -9.53 4.02
N PRO A 95 -5.82 -10.04 2.77
CA PRO A 95 -7.09 -10.41 2.14
C PRO A 95 -7.85 -11.28 3.13
N LYS A 96 -8.80 -10.67 3.84
CA LYS A 96 -9.55 -11.34 4.88
C LYS A 96 -10.39 -12.23 4.02
N LEU A 97 -10.05 -13.52 4.00
CA LEU A 97 -10.81 -14.51 3.26
C LEU A 97 -12.27 -14.16 3.52
N PRO A 98 -13.03 -13.80 2.48
CA PRO A 98 -14.35 -13.24 2.67
C PRO A 98 -15.10 -14.21 3.56
N THR A 99 -15.65 -13.69 4.65
CA THR A 99 -16.43 -14.50 5.57
C THR A 99 -17.49 -15.27 4.79
N PRO A 100 -17.92 -16.45 5.23
CA PRO A 100 -18.96 -17.20 4.52
C PRO A 100 -20.18 -16.33 4.18
N GLU A 101 -20.58 -15.44 5.07
CA GLU A 101 -21.62 -14.43 4.86
C GLU A 101 -21.34 -13.47 3.69
N GLU A 102 -20.14 -12.87 3.64
CA GLU A 102 -19.73 -11.98 2.54
C GLU A 102 -19.68 -12.72 1.20
N ARG A 103 -19.24 -13.99 1.20
CA ARG A 103 -19.26 -14.84 0.00
C ARG A 103 -20.69 -15.08 -0.49
N TYR A 104 -21.62 -15.37 0.42
CA TYR A 104 -23.03 -15.56 0.07
C TYR A 104 -23.68 -14.27 -0.43
N ARG A 105 -23.35 -13.12 0.18
CA ARG A 105 -23.80 -11.82 -0.32
C ARG A 105 -23.28 -11.54 -1.72
N HIS A 106 -22.00 -11.82 -1.99
CA HIS A 106 -21.44 -11.69 -3.33
C HIS A 106 -22.14 -12.59 -4.35
N LEU A 107 -22.37 -13.86 -3.99
CA LEU A 107 -23.03 -14.84 -4.85
C LEU A 107 -24.46 -14.40 -5.24
N LEU A 108 -25.17 -13.72 -4.34
CA LEU A 108 -26.52 -13.18 -4.58
C LEU A 108 -26.54 -11.74 -5.12
N GLY A 109 -25.38 -11.09 -5.28
CA GLY A 109 -25.28 -9.69 -5.71
C GLY A 109 -25.88 -8.71 -4.69
N LEU A 110 -25.71 -8.98 -3.40
CA LEU A 110 -26.20 -8.17 -2.29
C LEU A 110 -25.11 -7.22 -1.76
N PRO A 111 -25.49 -6.04 -1.24
CA PRO A 111 -24.52 -5.08 -0.70
C PRO A 111 -23.88 -5.60 0.58
N LEU A 112 -22.58 -5.32 0.75
CA LEU A 112 -21.82 -5.59 1.96
C LEU A 112 -21.96 -4.45 2.97
N GLY A 113 -21.87 -4.76 4.27
CA GLY A 113 -21.77 -3.76 5.33
C GLY A 113 -23.08 -3.10 5.78
N ARG A 114 -24.24 -3.57 5.31
CA ARG A 114 -25.55 -3.17 5.86
C ARG A 114 -26.40 -4.38 6.22
N ARG A 115 -27.32 -4.20 7.17
CA ARG A 115 -28.35 -5.21 7.47
C ARG A 115 -29.30 -5.35 6.29
N LEU A 116 -29.63 -6.60 5.96
CA LEU A 116 -30.56 -6.95 4.89
C LEU A 116 -31.83 -7.53 5.50
N SER A 117 -32.98 -7.17 4.94
CA SER A 117 -34.24 -7.82 5.25
C SER A 117 -34.34 -9.18 4.55
N GLY A 118 -35.10 -10.12 5.13
CA GLY A 118 -35.36 -11.41 4.49
C GLY A 118 -36.00 -11.26 3.11
N VAL A 119 -36.84 -10.24 2.92
CA VAL A 119 -37.46 -9.94 1.63
C VAL A 119 -36.41 -9.56 0.58
N GLU A 120 -35.43 -8.71 0.92
CA GLU A 120 -34.35 -8.33 0.00
C GLU A 120 -33.48 -9.53 -0.40
N ILE A 121 -33.14 -10.40 0.56
CA ILE A 121 -32.36 -11.62 0.31
C ILE A 121 -33.14 -12.55 -0.63
N HIS A 122 -34.44 -12.74 -0.37
CA HIS A 122 -35.29 -13.60 -1.20
C HIS A 122 -35.48 -13.05 -2.62
N GLN A 123 -35.66 -11.73 -2.78
CA GLN A 123 -35.75 -11.09 -4.10
C GLN A 123 -34.45 -11.19 -4.89
N ALA A 124 -33.29 -11.02 -4.23
CA ALA A 124 -31.99 -11.22 -4.86
C ALA A 124 -31.80 -12.67 -5.32
N TYR A 125 -32.12 -13.64 -4.45
CA TYR A 125 -32.13 -15.06 -4.80
C TYR A 125 -32.98 -15.33 -6.05
N LYS A 126 -34.24 -14.86 -6.10
CA LYS A 126 -35.11 -15.07 -7.27
C LYS A 126 -34.49 -14.54 -8.57
N ARG A 127 -33.82 -13.38 -8.53
CA ARG A 127 -33.18 -12.78 -9.71
C ARG A 127 -32.00 -13.62 -10.21
N VAL A 128 -31.15 -14.09 -9.30
CA VAL A 128 -29.96 -14.88 -9.68
C VAL A 128 -30.35 -16.32 -10.04
N ALA A 129 -31.28 -16.92 -9.29
CA ALA A 129 -31.82 -18.26 -9.55
C ALA A 129 -32.51 -18.36 -10.92
N LYS A 130 -33.21 -17.30 -11.37
CA LYS A 130 -33.80 -17.26 -12.72
C LYS A 130 -32.73 -17.32 -13.83
N ARG A 131 -31.54 -16.78 -13.57
CA ARG A 131 -30.41 -16.79 -14.53
C ARG A 131 -29.60 -18.08 -14.47
N ALA A 132 -29.45 -18.66 -13.28
CA ALA A 132 -28.70 -19.90 -13.05
C ALA A 132 -29.56 -21.17 -13.20
N HIS A 133 -30.83 -21.04 -13.62
CA HIS A 133 -31.69 -22.21 -13.84
C HIS A 133 -31.14 -23.05 -15.01
N PRO A 134 -31.12 -24.39 -14.92
CA PRO A 134 -30.64 -25.26 -15.99
C PRO A 134 -31.35 -25.01 -17.33
N ASP A 135 -32.67 -24.75 -17.29
CA ASP A 135 -33.45 -24.42 -18.49
C ASP A 135 -33.08 -23.07 -19.14
N ALA A 136 -32.34 -22.21 -18.43
CA ALA A 136 -31.84 -20.93 -18.93
C ALA A 136 -30.33 -20.99 -19.27
N GLY A 137 -29.73 -22.19 -19.27
CA GLY A 137 -28.30 -22.40 -19.55
C GLY A 137 -27.40 -22.36 -18.31
N GLY A 138 -27.95 -22.37 -17.10
CA GLY A 138 -27.19 -22.52 -15.86
C GLY A 138 -26.90 -23.97 -15.49
N SER A 139 -26.21 -24.21 -14.38
CA SER A 139 -25.98 -25.55 -13.85
C SER A 139 -26.82 -25.84 -12.60
N ALA A 140 -27.26 -27.09 -12.44
CA ALA A 140 -27.93 -27.55 -11.22
C ALA A 140 -27.06 -27.32 -9.97
N ARG A 141 -25.72 -27.38 -10.12
CA ARG A 141 -24.76 -27.08 -9.06
C ARG A 141 -24.80 -25.62 -8.62
N GLU A 142 -24.80 -24.68 -9.57
CA GLU A 142 -24.92 -23.25 -9.26
C GLU A 142 -26.25 -22.95 -8.56
N PHE A 143 -27.34 -23.59 -8.99
CA PHE A 143 -28.64 -23.43 -8.34
C PHE A 143 -28.65 -23.91 -6.87
N LEU A 144 -27.98 -25.03 -6.59
CA LEU A 144 -27.81 -25.54 -5.22
C LEU A 144 -26.95 -24.59 -4.38
N GLU A 145 -25.86 -24.05 -4.92
CA GLU A 145 -25.00 -23.07 -4.23
C GLU A 145 -25.76 -21.77 -3.90
N LEU A 146 -26.60 -21.27 -4.82
CA LEU A 146 -27.47 -20.10 -4.59
C LEU A 146 -28.50 -20.36 -3.48
N SER A 147 -29.06 -21.57 -3.43
CA SER A 147 -30.05 -21.96 -2.43
C SER A 147 -29.40 -22.06 -1.04
N ALA A 148 -28.22 -22.67 -0.95
CA ALA A 148 -27.43 -22.73 0.29
C ALA A 148 -27.05 -21.33 0.79
N ALA A 149 -26.66 -20.41 -0.10
CA ALA A 149 -26.33 -19.04 0.24
C ALA A 149 -27.52 -18.28 0.84
N ARG A 150 -28.72 -18.44 0.27
CA ARG A 150 -29.96 -17.85 0.79
C ARG A 150 -30.26 -18.36 2.21
N ASP A 151 -30.21 -19.67 2.40
CA ASP A 151 -30.60 -20.30 3.67
C ASP A 151 -29.60 -19.95 4.78
N ALA A 152 -28.31 -19.86 4.48
CA ALA A 152 -27.29 -19.39 5.41
C ALA A 152 -27.54 -17.93 5.83
N LEU A 153 -27.81 -17.03 4.86
CA LEU A 153 -28.10 -15.62 5.15
C LEU A 153 -29.43 -15.40 5.88
N MET A 154 -30.35 -16.35 5.85
CA MET A 154 -31.61 -16.31 6.63
C MET A 154 -31.42 -16.82 8.06
N LYS A 155 -30.43 -17.68 8.31
CA LYS A 155 -30.11 -18.23 9.65
C LYS A 155 -29.23 -17.30 10.48
N GLU A 156 -28.33 -16.56 9.86
CA GLU A 156 -27.39 -15.61 10.50
C GLU A 156 -28.04 -14.24 10.87
N ARG A 157 -29.37 -14.16 10.91
CA ARG A 157 -30.12 -12.91 11.16
C ARG A 157 -30.57 -12.73 12.60
#